data_AF-A0A7C3ILP2-F1
#
_entry.id   AF-A0A7C3ILP2-F1
#
_cell.length_a   1.000
_cell.length_b   1.000
_cell.length_c   1.000
_cell.angle_alpha   90.00
_cell.angle_beta   90.00
_cell.angle_gamma   90.00
#
_symmetry.space_group_name_H-M   'P 1'
#
loop_
_entity.id
_entity.type
_entity.pdbx_description
1 polymer ?
#
loop_
_entity_poly.entity_id
_entity_poly.type
_entity_poly.pdbx_seq_one_letter_code
_entity_poly.pdbx_strand_id
1 'polypeptide(L)'
;MKRALIVLCFLAIGGCRASRGQVVQAPPAPTQPPEVTRALEAMDALLRSLQSRLQQALAERGVAGAVEVCREEAPALAAKIAAERGLELGRTSHKLRNPANAPRPWVSPYLRAAAGKPASGVPQTVVDLGDRIGVLRPIPTGGACLLCH
;
A
#
# COMPACT_ATOMS: atom_id res chain seq x y z
N MET A 1 10.53 -40.30 -52.87
CA MET A 1 9.25 -41.01 -52.61
C MET A 1 8.15 -39.95 -52.64
N LYS A 2 7.39 -39.84 -53.74
CA LYS A 2 5.94 -40.16 -53.87
C LYS A 2 5.09 -39.61 -52.70
N ARG A 3 3.97 -38.89 -52.82
CA ARG A 3 3.13 -38.25 -53.86
C ARG A 3 2.14 -37.38 -53.06
N ALA A 4 1.59 -36.33 -53.67
CA ALA A 4 0.55 -35.47 -53.09
C ALA A 4 -0.75 -36.24 -52.77
N LEU A 5 -1.55 -35.74 -51.81
CA LEU A 5 -3.00 -35.85 -51.86
C LEU A 5 -3.66 -34.65 -51.16
N ILE A 6 -4.52 -33.98 -51.92
CA ILE A 6 -5.31 -32.81 -51.58
C ILE A 6 -6.75 -33.27 -51.28
N VAL A 7 -7.32 -32.66 -50.24
CA VAL A 7 -8.74 -32.38 -49.94
C VAL A 7 -9.72 -33.55 -49.80
N LEU A 8 -10.38 -33.58 -48.64
CA LEU A 8 -11.83 -33.75 -48.63
C LEU A 8 -12.48 -32.74 -47.69
N CYS A 9 -13.37 -31.95 -48.30
CA CYS A 9 -14.36 -31.07 -47.71
C CYS A 9 -15.34 -31.87 -46.85
N PHE A 10 -15.66 -31.37 -45.65
CA PHE A 10 -16.96 -31.64 -45.03
C PHE A 10 -17.55 -30.33 -44.49
N LEU A 11 -18.63 -29.92 -45.15
CA LEU A 11 -19.55 -28.88 -44.76
C LEU A 11 -20.56 -29.49 -43.76
N ALA A 12 -20.64 -28.96 -42.55
CA ALA A 12 -21.80 -29.02 -41.64
C ALA A 12 -21.55 -27.97 -40.53
N ILE A 13 -22.03 -26.73 -40.70
CA ILE A 13 -23.31 -26.21 -40.16
C ILE A 13 -23.50 -26.53 -38.67
N GLY A 14 -23.48 -25.49 -37.85
CA GLY A 14 -24.13 -25.48 -36.53
C GLY A 14 -23.21 -25.73 -35.34
N GLY A 15 -22.46 -24.72 -34.94
CA GLY A 15 -21.77 -24.70 -33.65
C GLY A 15 -21.81 -23.30 -33.09
N CYS A 16 -22.48 -23.13 -31.94
CA CYS A 16 -22.64 -21.88 -31.23
C CYS A 16 -21.35 -21.05 -31.24
N ARG A 17 -21.45 -19.82 -31.76
CA ARG A 17 -20.46 -18.77 -31.53
C ARG A 17 -20.50 -18.45 -30.02
N ALA A 18 -19.79 -19.23 -29.22
CA ALA A 18 -19.29 -18.73 -27.96
C ALA A 18 -18.37 -17.58 -28.34
N SER A 19 -18.85 -16.35 -28.15
CA SER A 19 -18.00 -15.18 -28.20
C SER A 19 -16.87 -15.45 -27.21
N ARG A 20 -15.67 -15.79 -27.72
CA ARG A 20 -14.44 -15.61 -26.95
C ARG A 20 -14.48 -14.16 -26.52
N GLY A 21 -14.87 -13.93 -25.27
CA GLY A 21 -14.72 -12.65 -24.62
C GLY A 21 -13.26 -12.31 -24.80
N GLN A 22 -13.01 -11.35 -25.68
CA GLN A 22 -11.69 -10.78 -25.85
C GLN A 22 -11.38 -10.20 -24.47
N VAL A 23 -10.39 -10.76 -23.78
CA VAL A 23 -9.85 -10.16 -22.57
C VAL A 23 -9.22 -8.85 -23.04
N VAL A 24 -10.02 -7.79 -23.07
CA VAL A 24 -9.54 -6.43 -23.23
C VAL A 24 -8.83 -6.14 -21.93
N GLN A 25 -7.51 -6.27 -21.95
CA GLN A 25 -6.67 -5.81 -20.87
C GLN A 25 -7.03 -4.34 -20.65
N ALA A 26 -7.54 -4.03 -19.45
CA ALA A 26 -7.85 -2.67 -19.09
C ALA A 26 -6.58 -1.82 -19.32
N PRO A 27 -6.72 -0.59 -19.84
CA PRO A 27 -5.57 0.30 -20.03
C PRO A 27 -4.74 0.36 -18.74
N PRO A 28 -3.40 0.35 -18.82
CA PRO A 28 -2.59 0.53 -17.63
C PRO A 28 -3.04 1.82 -16.94
N ALA A 29 -3.35 1.71 -15.64
CA ALA A 29 -3.68 2.88 -14.83
C ALA A 29 -2.55 3.92 -14.99
N PRO A 30 -2.85 5.23 -14.96
CA PRO A 30 -1.84 6.25 -15.10
C PRO A 30 -0.68 5.98 -14.14
N THR A 31 0.51 5.78 -14.70
CA THR A 31 1.74 5.55 -13.95
C THR A 31 2.05 6.79 -13.13
N GLN A 32 2.05 6.63 -11.81
CA GLN A 32 2.44 7.68 -10.88
C GLN A 32 3.89 8.13 -11.17
N PRO A 33 4.28 9.38 -10.83
CA PRO A 33 5.67 9.79 -10.90
C PRO A 33 6.60 8.82 -10.16
N PRO A 34 7.84 8.58 -10.63
CA PRO A 34 8.75 7.62 -10.01
C PRO A 34 8.99 7.85 -8.51
N GLU A 35 9.06 9.10 -8.08
CA GLU A 35 9.22 9.51 -6.68
C GLU A 35 7.99 9.16 -5.83
N VAL A 36 6.78 9.30 -6.38
CA VAL A 36 5.54 8.88 -5.72
C VAL A 36 5.53 7.36 -5.61
N THR A 37 5.84 6.65 -6.69
CA THR A 37 5.92 5.17 -6.69
C THR A 37 6.88 4.67 -5.61
N ARG A 38 8.10 5.24 -5.54
CA ARG A 38 9.10 4.90 -4.52
C ARG A 38 8.59 5.14 -3.10
N ALA A 39 7.89 6.25 -2.85
CA ALA A 39 7.29 6.54 -1.56
C ALA A 39 6.23 5.49 -1.18
N LEU A 40 5.36 5.11 -2.11
CA LEU A 40 4.31 4.11 -1.87
C LEU A 40 4.89 2.73 -1.56
N GLU A 41 5.93 2.31 -2.30
CA GLU A 41 6.63 1.05 -2.02
C GLU A 41 7.27 1.04 -0.63
N ALA A 42 7.87 2.17 -0.21
CA ALA A 42 8.44 2.32 1.13
C ALA A 42 7.36 2.29 2.22
N MET A 43 6.21 2.93 1.99
CA MET A 43 5.07 2.88 2.91
C MET A 43 4.48 1.47 3.01
N ASP A 44 4.42 0.72 1.90
CA ASP A 44 3.97 -0.67 1.88
C ASP A 44 4.95 -1.59 2.62
N ALA A 45 6.25 -1.40 2.42
CA ALA A 45 7.29 -2.12 3.16
C ALA A 45 7.16 -1.87 4.67
N LEU A 46 6.98 -0.61 5.08
CA LEU A 46 6.81 -0.26 6.49
C LEU A 46 5.54 -0.89 7.08
N LEU A 47 4.42 -0.86 6.36
CA LEU A 47 3.18 -1.47 6.83
C LEU A 47 3.33 -2.98 7.03
N ARG A 48 3.94 -3.69 6.07
CA ARG A 48 4.19 -5.14 6.17
C ARG A 48 5.11 -5.48 7.33
N SER A 49 6.25 -4.81 7.45
CA SER A 49 7.21 -5.05 8.54
C SER A 49 6.60 -4.76 9.90
N LEU A 50 5.81 -3.68 10.00
CA LEU A 50 5.13 -3.33 11.24
C LEU A 50 4.08 -4.38 11.63
N GLN A 51 3.26 -4.85 10.70
CA GLN A 51 2.24 -5.86 10.98
C GLN A 51 2.87 -7.17 11.44
N SER A 52 3.89 -7.65 10.74
CA SER A 52 4.63 -8.86 11.11
C SER A 52 5.19 -8.73 12.53
N ARG A 53 5.86 -7.60 12.82
CA ARG A 53 6.46 -7.37 14.13
C ARG A 53 5.40 -7.24 15.25
N LEU A 54 4.28 -6.58 14.96
CA LEU A 54 3.16 -6.44 15.90
C LEU A 54 2.58 -7.80 16.26
N GLN A 55 2.34 -8.66 15.27
CA GLN A 55 1.81 -10.01 15.49
C GLN A 55 2.77 -10.86 16.33
N GLN A 56 4.07 -10.79 16.06
CA GLN A 56 5.09 -11.47 16.86
C GLN A 56 5.06 -10.99 18.32
N ALA A 57 5.10 -9.67 18.55
CA ALA A 57 5.08 -9.12 19.90
C ALA A 57 3.79 -9.45 20.65
N LEU A 58 2.64 -9.48 19.96
CA LEU A 58 1.38 -9.92 20.56
C LEU A 58 1.44 -11.38 21.02
N ALA A 59 2.05 -12.27 20.22
CA ALA A 59 2.19 -13.68 20.59
C ALA A 59 3.19 -13.90 21.74
N GLU A 60 4.29 -13.14 21.76
CA GLU A 60 5.37 -13.33 22.74
C GLU A 60 5.14 -12.59 24.07
N ARG A 61 4.60 -11.37 24.00
CA ARG A 61 4.57 -10.41 25.12
C ARG A 61 3.19 -9.80 25.37
N GLY A 62 2.16 -10.27 24.64
CA GLY A 62 0.80 -9.77 24.77
C GLY A 62 0.62 -8.32 24.35
N VAL A 63 -0.53 -7.74 24.71
CA VAL A 63 -0.94 -6.38 24.33
C VAL A 63 0.03 -5.32 24.86
N ALA A 64 0.56 -5.48 26.08
CA ALA A 64 1.50 -4.52 26.66
C ALA A 64 2.80 -4.43 25.84
N GLY A 65 3.43 -5.56 25.51
CA GLY A 65 4.62 -5.58 24.66
C GLY A 65 4.34 -5.16 23.20
N ALA A 66 3.11 -5.36 22.73
CA ALA A 66 2.69 -4.90 21.40
C ALA A 66 2.64 -3.36 21.28
N VAL A 67 2.37 -2.63 22.37
CA VAL A 67 2.41 -1.17 22.38
C VAL A 67 3.83 -0.64 22.13
N GLU A 68 4.86 -1.33 22.63
CA GLU A 68 6.27 -0.98 22.41
C GLU A 68 6.62 -1.05 20.92
N VAL A 69 6.04 -1.98 20.16
CA VAL A 69 6.21 -2.05 18.70
C VAL A 69 5.82 -0.72 18.06
N CYS A 70 4.63 -0.22 18.39
CA CYS A 70 4.09 1.00 17.81
C CYS A 70 4.84 2.24 18.28
N ARG A 71 5.37 2.22 19.50
CA ARG A 71 6.04 3.36 20.13
C ARG A 71 7.51 3.46 19.71
N GLU A 72 8.29 2.41 19.87
CA GLU A 72 9.76 2.44 19.76
C GLU A 72 10.25 1.81 18.45
N GLU A 73 9.66 0.70 18.02
CA GLU A 73 10.23 -0.08 16.91
C GLU A 73 9.69 0.34 15.54
N ALA A 74 8.45 0.86 15.47
CA ALA A 74 7.91 1.43 14.25
C ALA A 74 8.77 2.59 13.70
N PRO A 75 9.25 3.55 14.52
CA PRO A 75 10.24 4.54 14.08
C PRO A 75 11.55 3.91 13.56
N ALA A 76 12.08 2.88 14.23
CA ALA A 76 13.32 2.22 13.81
C ALA A 76 13.16 1.49 12.47
N LEU A 77 12.04 0.80 12.26
CA LEU A 77 11.68 0.18 10.99
C LEU A 77 11.55 1.23 9.87
N ALA A 78 10.91 2.36 10.16
CA ALA A 78 10.77 3.46 9.21
C ALA A 78 12.14 4.05 8.83
N ALA A 79 13.03 4.27 9.81
CA ALA A 79 14.38 4.79 9.57
C ALA A 79 15.23 3.83 8.73
N LYS A 80 15.15 2.51 8.98
CA LYS A 80 15.84 1.50 8.17
C LYS A 80 15.37 1.55 6.71
N ILE A 81 14.07 1.52 6.47
CA ILE A 81 13.49 1.55 5.12
C ILE A 81 13.80 2.89 4.43
N ALA A 82 13.72 3.99 5.16
CA ALA A 82 14.09 5.33 4.68
C ALA A 82 15.52 5.36 4.13
N ALA A 83 16.48 4.79 4.89
CA ALA A 83 17.87 4.70 4.47
C ALA A 83 18.05 3.82 3.22
N GLU A 84 17.40 2.65 3.18
CA GLU A 84 17.45 1.74 2.03
C GLU A 84 16.86 2.33 0.75
N ARG A 85 15.87 3.23 0.88
CA ARG A 85 15.13 3.83 -0.24
C ARG A 85 15.54 5.26 -0.58
N GLY A 86 16.44 5.85 0.20
CA GLY A 86 16.91 7.23 0.00
C GLY A 86 15.78 8.26 0.09
N LEU A 87 14.92 8.16 1.10
CA LEU A 87 13.81 9.11 1.34
C LEU A 87 13.56 9.31 2.85
N GLU A 88 12.75 10.30 3.21
CA GLU A 88 12.22 10.43 4.58
C GLU A 88 10.92 9.61 4.71
N LEU A 89 10.82 8.79 5.76
CA LEU A 89 9.64 7.95 6.01
C LEU A 89 9.26 8.03 7.49
N GLY A 90 7.95 8.07 7.77
CA GLY A 90 7.46 8.09 9.14
C GLY A 90 5.95 7.88 9.22
N ARG A 91 5.43 8.00 10.43
CA ARG A 91 4.01 7.88 10.74
C ARG A 91 3.59 9.02 11.66
N THR A 92 2.33 9.42 11.58
CA THR A 92 1.74 10.40 12.49
C THR A 92 0.24 10.13 12.65
N SER A 93 -0.39 10.74 13.64
CA SER A 93 -1.82 10.63 13.90
C SER A 93 -2.31 11.76 14.79
N HIS A 94 -3.64 11.82 15.02
CA HIS A 94 -4.24 12.71 16.01
C HIS A 94 -4.04 12.22 17.47
N LYS A 95 -3.71 10.93 17.66
CA LYS A 95 -3.45 10.30 18.96
C LYS A 95 -2.12 9.54 18.91
N LEU A 96 -1.05 10.22 19.34
CA LEU A 96 0.30 9.73 19.23
C LEU A 96 0.60 8.66 20.30
N ARG A 97 1.24 7.56 19.90
CA ARG A 97 1.87 6.58 20.82
C ARG A 97 3.32 6.93 21.14
N ASN A 98 3.98 7.59 20.20
CA ASN A 98 5.30 8.16 20.35
C ASN A 98 5.20 9.67 20.07
N PRO A 99 5.53 10.55 21.04
CA PRO A 99 5.52 12.00 20.84
C PRO A 99 6.40 12.48 19.67
N ALA A 100 7.47 11.74 19.33
CA ALA A 100 8.34 12.06 18.20
C ALA A 100 7.65 11.93 16.83
N ASN A 101 6.48 11.27 16.77
CA ASN A 101 5.64 11.19 15.58
C ASN A 101 4.72 12.42 15.41
N ALA A 102 5.00 13.54 16.08
CA ALA A 102 4.27 14.78 15.92
C ALA A 102 4.20 15.19 14.44
N PRO A 103 3.04 15.64 13.95
CA PRO A 103 2.88 15.97 12.55
C PRO A 103 3.73 17.17 12.16
N ARG A 104 4.33 17.08 10.98
CA ARG A 104 4.96 18.24 10.35
C ARG A 104 3.89 19.29 9.98
N PRO A 105 4.22 20.58 9.90
CA PRO A 105 3.24 21.63 9.61
C PRO A 105 2.39 21.35 8.36
N TRP A 106 3.01 20.90 7.27
CA TRP A 106 2.34 20.59 6.00
C TRP A 106 1.41 19.36 6.05
N VAL A 107 1.54 18.49 7.06
CA VAL A 107 0.71 17.29 7.26
C VAL A 107 -0.57 17.61 8.04
N SER A 108 -0.57 18.69 8.83
CA SER A 108 -1.68 19.03 9.71
C SER A 108 -3.03 19.23 8.99
N PRO A 109 -3.12 19.87 7.81
CA PRO A 109 -4.38 19.98 7.06
C PRO A 109 -4.96 18.61 6.68
N TYR A 110 -4.09 17.68 6.25
CA TYR A 110 -4.49 16.31 5.91
C TYR A 110 -5.06 15.56 7.12
N LEU A 111 -4.38 15.65 8.28
CA LEU A 111 -4.87 15.01 9.51
C LEU A 111 -6.22 15.57 9.97
N ARG A 112 -6.44 16.88 9.86
CA ARG A 112 -7.75 17.49 10.16
C ARG A 112 -8.84 16.99 9.21
N ALA A 113 -8.55 16.92 7.92
CA ALA A 113 -9.51 16.43 6.93
C ALA A 113 -9.82 14.93 7.06
N ALA A 114 -8.88 14.15 7.61
CA ALA A 114 -9.02 12.72 7.87
C ALA A 114 -9.68 12.38 9.22
N ALA A 115 -9.80 13.35 10.13
CA ALA A 115 -10.33 13.11 11.47
C ALA A 115 -11.76 12.52 11.41
N GLY A 116 -11.99 11.45 12.18
CA GLY A 116 -13.29 10.76 12.27
C GLY A 116 -13.68 9.94 11.04
N LYS A 117 -12.84 9.86 9.99
CA LYS A 117 -13.13 9.09 8.78
C LYS A 117 -12.42 7.74 8.80
N PRO A 118 -13.04 6.67 8.25
CA PRO A 118 -12.33 5.43 7.98
C PRO A 118 -11.24 5.66 6.93
N ALA A 119 -10.18 4.85 6.94
CA ALA A 119 -9.07 4.97 6.00
C ALA A 119 -9.53 4.90 4.52
N SER A 120 -10.57 4.13 4.20
CA SER A 120 -11.14 4.04 2.85
C SER A 120 -11.81 5.34 2.38
N GLY A 121 -12.24 6.20 3.29
CA GLY A 121 -12.81 7.52 3.01
C GLY A 121 -11.79 8.66 2.99
N VAL A 122 -10.50 8.34 3.13
CA VAL A 122 -9.40 9.31 3.13
C VAL A 122 -8.50 9.03 1.93
N PRO A 123 -8.34 9.97 0.98
CA PRO A 123 -7.51 9.73 -0.18
C PRO A 123 -6.02 9.73 0.19
N GLN A 124 -5.23 9.07 -0.65
CA GLN A 124 -3.81 9.39 -0.76
C GLN A 124 -3.66 10.81 -1.32
N THR A 125 -2.66 11.55 -0.85
CA THR A 125 -2.38 12.91 -1.31
C THR A 125 -0.90 13.07 -1.59
N VAL A 126 -0.59 13.69 -2.73
CA VAL A 126 0.75 14.16 -3.06
C VAL A 126 0.74 15.67 -2.90
N VAL A 127 1.72 16.20 -2.19
CA VAL A 127 1.88 17.63 -1.91
C VAL A 127 3.22 18.07 -2.50
N ASP A 128 3.19 19.10 -3.33
CA ASP A 128 4.41 19.79 -3.76
C ASP A 128 4.91 20.68 -2.60
N LEU A 129 6.16 20.47 -2.19
CA LEU A 129 6.82 21.22 -1.13
C LEU A 129 7.91 22.17 -1.70
N GLY A 130 7.96 22.33 -3.02
CA GLY A 130 8.91 23.17 -3.74
C GLY A 130 10.16 22.39 -4.15
N ASP A 131 11.01 22.05 -3.18
CA ASP A 131 12.26 21.31 -3.41
C ASP A 131 12.09 19.78 -3.40
N ARG A 132 10.92 19.31 -2.97
CA ARG A 132 10.58 17.89 -2.83
C ARG A 132 9.06 17.69 -2.86
N ILE A 133 8.65 16.43 -2.88
CA ILE A 133 7.25 16.04 -2.72
C ILE A 133 6.99 15.41 -1.35
N GLY A 134 5.79 15.62 -0.82
CA GLY A 134 5.24 14.89 0.32
C GLY A 134 4.18 13.90 -0.15
N VAL A 135 4.23 12.66 0.32
CA VAL A 135 3.19 11.65 0.05
C VAL A 135 2.53 11.25 1.36
N LEU A 136 1.21 11.39 1.43
CA LEU A 136 0.38 11.03 2.58
C LEU A 136 -0.61 9.96 2.17
N ARG A 137 -0.72 8.91 2.97
CA ARG A 137 -1.64 7.78 2.76
C ARG A 137 -2.17 7.33 4.11
N PRO A 138 -3.49 7.11 4.26
CA PRO A 138 -4.02 6.65 5.53
C PRO A 138 -3.57 5.22 5.80
N ILE A 139 -3.44 4.86 7.07
CA ILE A 139 -3.11 3.49 7.49
C ILE A 139 -4.42 2.81 7.88
N PRO A 140 -4.86 1.75 7.17
CA PRO A 140 -6.03 0.98 7.57
C PRO A 140 -5.79 0.28 8.90
N THR A 141 -6.71 0.47 9.84
CA THR A 141 -6.70 -0.24 11.14
C THR A 141 -7.24 -1.65 10.93
N GLY A 142 -6.41 -2.67 11.17
CA GLY A 142 -6.83 -4.07 11.17
C GLY A 142 -7.18 -4.59 12.57
N GLY A 143 -7.64 -5.84 12.68
CA GLY A 143 -8.07 -6.45 13.95
C GLY A 143 -7.03 -6.36 15.08
N ALA A 144 -5.75 -6.65 14.78
CA ALA A 144 -4.67 -6.57 15.77
C ALA A 144 -4.45 -5.14 16.30
N CYS A 145 -4.72 -4.12 15.49
CA CYS A 145 -4.57 -2.72 15.89
C CYS A 145 -5.61 -2.30 16.94
N LEU A 146 -6.82 -2.87 16.84
CA LEU A 146 -7.97 -2.59 17.73
C LEU A 146 -7.79 -3.16 19.15
N LEU A 147 -6.78 -4.01 19.37
CA LEU A 147 -6.44 -4.48 20.72
C LEU A 147 -5.86 -3.35 21.59
N CYS A 148 -5.39 -2.25 20.98
CA CYS A 148 -4.81 -1.12 21.68
C CYS A 148 -5.49 0.22 21.36
N HIS A 149 -6.08 0.39 20.17
CA HIS A 149 -6.61 1.64 19.62
C HIS A 149 -8.12 1.62 19.49
#